data_AF-A0A8J5I6F2-F1
#
_entry.id   AF-A0A8J5I6F2-F1
#
_cell.length_a   1.000
_cell.length_b   1.000
_cell.length_c   1.000
_cell.angle_alpha   90.00
_cell.angle_beta   90.00
_cell.angle_gamma   90.00
#
_symmetry.space_group_name_H-M   'P 1'
#
loop_
_entity.id
_entity.type
_entity.pdbx_description
1 polymer ?
#
loop_
_entity_poly.entity_id
_entity_poly.type
_entity_poly.pdbx_seq_one_letter_code
_entity_poly.pdbx_strand_id
1 'polypeptide(L)'
;MFRRNRTGDVRSAMGMAGFSASSSDGSVRTFQLSPSSVLKIQKGDITVWSVDGSTDAIVNATSKLMLGDGGVDEAIHRAAGPELLEACRKVPKVQNFSRITVRCPTGEARITPAFRLPVSHVIHTVGPIYYSDEHPEISLTNAYRNSLTLAKENNVQYIAFPAISCGLYRYPFKEASRIAISVAKEFLDSFKEIHFVLFSDKLYGVWLNTANADTGLQLLAKKTLSLSSSFAPVSASRDRWLGASLCHVQTLTIATLPDLPYDYCALEPTISREIMKIHHQKHHQMYITNYNNALEQLDSAIAKGDVSAVVQLQSTIKFNGGGHVNHTIFWQNLKPTNEGGGEPPHSTLGWAIDTNFGSLEALIQKMNAEGAALQGSGWVWLALDKGNKKLSVETTANQDPLVTKGATLVPLLGIDVWEHAYYLQYKNVRSDYLKNIWKVINWKYASEVYDKETA
;
A
#
# COMPACT_ATOMS: atom_id res chain seq x y z
N MET A 1 18.86 46.12 48.37
CA MET A 1 19.28 45.15 49.40
C MET A 1 19.19 43.75 48.77
N PHE A 2 20.32 43.04 48.68
CA PHE A 2 20.56 41.63 48.31
C PHE A 2 20.17 41.04 46.94
N ARG A 3 21.22 40.78 46.15
CA ARG A 3 21.39 39.68 45.18
C ARG A 3 21.13 38.30 45.80
N ARG A 4 20.72 37.32 44.97
CA ARG A 4 21.35 35.98 44.97
C ARG A 4 21.16 35.21 43.64
N ASN A 5 22.29 34.83 43.06
CA ASN A 5 22.49 33.74 42.09
C ASN A 5 22.24 32.36 42.74
N ARG A 6 21.87 31.37 41.91
CA ARG A 6 22.32 29.95 41.91
C ARG A 6 21.78 29.31 40.61
N THR A 7 22.57 29.05 39.57
CA THR A 7 23.41 27.86 39.32
C THR A 7 22.80 26.54 39.79
N GLY A 8 22.44 25.70 38.82
CA GLY A 8 22.03 24.31 38.98
C GLY A 8 22.16 23.60 37.64
N ASP A 9 23.41 23.26 37.30
CA ASP A 9 23.76 22.27 36.29
C ASP A 9 23.21 20.91 36.75
N VAL A 10 22.35 20.28 35.94
CA VAL A 10 22.05 18.85 36.05
C VAL A 10 22.18 18.26 34.65
N ARG A 11 23.39 17.82 34.34
CA ARG A 11 23.61 16.70 33.43
C ARG A 11 22.68 15.55 33.82
N SER A 12 21.72 15.22 32.96
CA SER A 12 21.14 13.89 32.90
C SER A 12 21.45 13.32 31.52
N ALA A 13 22.46 12.46 31.51
CA ALA A 13 22.72 11.55 30.43
C ALA A 13 21.52 10.59 30.29
N MET A 14 20.73 10.76 29.24
CA MET A 14 19.97 9.66 28.65
C MET A 14 20.60 9.37 27.30
N GLY A 15 21.13 8.15 27.20
CA GLY A 15 21.96 7.67 26.11
C GLY A 15 21.32 7.90 24.76
N MET A 16 22.03 8.67 23.94
CA MET A 16 21.98 8.53 22.49
C MET A 16 22.36 7.09 22.17
N ALA A 17 21.36 6.24 21.95
CA ALA A 17 21.58 4.98 21.26
C ALA A 17 21.93 5.35 19.81
N GLY A 18 23.23 5.47 19.55
CA GLY A 18 23.76 5.57 18.20
C GLY A 18 23.25 4.37 17.42
N PHE A 19 22.46 4.63 16.37
CA PHE A 19 22.30 3.67 15.30
C PHE A 19 23.69 3.46 14.71
N SER A 20 24.32 2.36 15.12
CA SER A 20 25.48 1.81 14.45
C SER A 20 25.13 1.64 12.99
N ALA A 21 25.85 2.36 12.13
CA ALA A 21 25.83 2.17 10.69
C ALA A 21 26.37 0.78 10.36
N SER A 22 25.50 -0.24 10.40
CA SER A 22 25.81 -1.54 9.83
C SER A 22 25.51 -1.50 8.34
N SER A 23 26.58 -1.57 7.54
CA SER A 23 26.61 -1.67 6.08
C SER A 23 25.52 -2.58 5.50
N SER A 24 24.59 -1.97 4.77
CA SER A 24 23.41 -2.55 4.13
C SER A 24 23.72 -3.28 2.81
N ASP A 25 24.64 -4.26 2.81
CA ASP A 25 25.00 -4.98 1.59
C ASP A 25 23.95 -6.06 1.15
N GLY A 26 22.76 -6.09 1.77
CA GLY A 26 21.75 -7.13 1.52
C GLY A 26 20.76 -6.89 0.37
N SER A 27 20.48 -5.65 -0.04
CA SER A 27 19.29 -5.31 -0.85
C SER A 27 19.54 -4.58 -2.18
N VAL A 28 20.77 -4.17 -2.50
CA VAL A 28 21.08 -3.47 -3.74
C VAL A 28 21.21 -4.48 -4.91
N ARG A 29 20.64 -4.14 -6.06
CA ARG A 29 20.82 -4.86 -7.33
C ARG A 29 21.37 -3.89 -8.37
N THR A 30 22.43 -4.29 -9.05
CA THR A 30 23.16 -3.43 -9.97
C THR A 30 23.06 -3.98 -11.38
N PHE A 31 22.65 -3.12 -12.31
CA PHE A 31 22.51 -3.42 -13.72
C PHE A 31 23.46 -2.52 -14.51
N GLN A 32 24.16 -3.09 -15.49
CA GLN A 32 25.02 -2.30 -16.37
C GLN A 32 24.16 -1.45 -17.31
N LEU A 33 24.44 -0.14 -17.37
CA LEU A 33 23.87 0.77 -18.37
C LEU A 33 24.86 0.98 -19.53
N SER A 34 26.10 1.34 -19.20
CA SER A 34 27.24 1.47 -20.14
C SER A 34 28.54 1.10 -19.42
N PRO A 35 29.71 1.01 -20.07
CA PRO A 35 30.96 0.70 -19.40
C PRO A 35 31.31 1.60 -18.19
N SER A 36 30.79 2.83 -18.16
CA SER A 36 31.05 3.83 -17.10
C SER A 36 29.84 4.13 -16.22
N SER A 37 28.71 3.46 -16.42
CA SER A 37 27.45 3.76 -15.74
C SER A 37 26.66 2.53 -15.34
N VAL A 38 26.05 2.60 -14.16
CA VAL A 38 25.20 1.54 -13.63
C VAL A 38 23.86 2.07 -13.15
N LEU A 39 22.84 1.24 -13.30
CA LEU A 39 21.54 1.40 -12.67
C LEU A 39 21.51 0.56 -11.39
N LYS A 40 21.19 1.16 -10.25
CA LYS A 40 21.04 0.47 -8.97
C LYS A 40 19.60 0.53 -8.49
N ILE A 41 19.05 -0.62 -8.10
CA ILE A 41 17.73 -0.73 -7.49
C ILE A 41 17.94 -1.20 -6.06
N GLN A 42 17.45 -0.43 -5.10
CA GLN A 42 17.66 -0.71 -3.68
C GLN A 42 16.43 -0.37 -2.85
N LYS A 43 16.28 -1.06 -1.72
CA LYS A 43 15.31 -0.70 -0.69
C LYS A 43 15.92 0.34 0.25
N GLY A 44 15.16 1.33 0.66
CA GLY A 44 15.60 2.24 1.70
C GLY A 44 14.83 3.54 1.79
N ASP A 45 15.25 4.36 2.75
CA ASP A 45 14.85 5.75 2.90
C ASP A 45 15.79 6.63 2.06
N ILE A 46 15.22 7.38 1.13
CA ILE A 46 15.99 8.26 0.24
C ILE A 46 16.61 9.45 0.98
N THR A 47 16.10 9.81 2.16
CA THR A 47 16.61 10.95 2.95
C THR A 47 17.98 10.70 3.58
N VAL A 48 18.40 9.43 3.68
CA VAL A 48 19.71 9.02 4.18
C VAL A 48 20.61 8.44 3.08
N TRP A 49 20.18 8.55 1.82
CA TRP A 49 20.95 8.05 0.68
C TRP A 49 22.09 8.99 0.33
N SER A 50 23.28 8.43 0.11
CA SER A 50 24.46 9.12 -0.41
C SER A 50 25.42 8.10 -1.01
N VAL A 51 26.25 8.53 -1.96
CA VAL A 51 27.41 7.78 -2.48
C VAL A 51 28.70 8.50 -2.09
N ASP A 52 28.89 9.74 -2.52
CA ASP A 52 30.05 10.56 -2.13
C ASP A 52 29.68 11.85 -1.38
N GLY A 53 28.40 12.17 -1.31
CA GLY A 53 27.80 13.34 -0.65
C GLY A 53 28.04 14.69 -1.32
N SER A 54 29.00 14.78 -2.26
CA SER A 54 29.45 16.04 -2.87
C SER A 54 28.91 16.24 -4.29
N THR A 55 28.78 15.15 -5.06
CA THR A 55 28.24 15.15 -6.43
C THR A 55 26.92 14.39 -6.51
N ASP A 56 26.28 14.20 -5.37
CA ASP A 56 25.02 13.48 -5.21
C ASP A 56 23.81 14.40 -5.32
N ALA A 57 22.75 13.91 -5.98
CA ALA A 57 21.43 14.52 -5.88
C ALA A 57 20.36 13.48 -5.55
N ILE A 58 19.39 13.86 -4.70
CA ILE A 58 18.14 13.10 -4.57
C ILE A 58 17.02 13.81 -5.31
N VAL A 59 16.11 13.03 -5.88
CA VAL A 59 14.90 13.55 -6.51
C VAL A 59 13.76 13.57 -5.50
N ASN A 60 13.16 14.74 -5.34
CA ASN A 60 11.97 14.94 -4.54
C ASN A 60 10.72 14.96 -5.45
N ALA A 61 9.84 13.95 -5.31
CA ALA A 61 8.54 13.94 -5.97
C ALA A 61 7.55 14.80 -5.18
N THR A 62 7.29 16.02 -5.65
CA THR A 62 6.56 17.07 -4.95
C THR A 62 5.27 17.49 -5.68
N SER A 63 4.48 18.35 -5.04
CA SER A 63 3.41 19.14 -5.68
C SER A 63 3.94 20.32 -6.49
N LYS A 64 3.03 20.96 -7.25
CA LYS A 64 3.28 22.21 -8.00
C LYS A 64 3.72 23.40 -7.13
N LEU A 65 3.48 23.33 -5.81
CA LEU A 65 3.85 24.36 -4.84
C LEU A 65 5.30 24.23 -4.36
N MET A 66 5.83 23.00 -4.28
CA MET A 66 7.15 22.67 -3.73
C MET A 66 7.32 22.97 -2.24
N LEU A 67 6.32 22.70 -1.40
CA LEU A 67 6.31 23.16 0.00
C LEU A 67 6.24 22.04 1.05
N GLY A 68 6.41 20.76 0.68
CA GLY A 68 6.37 19.66 1.64
C GLY A 68 4.96 19.13 1.92
N ASP A 69 4.17 18.86 0.87
CA ASP A 69 2.70 18.61 0.98
C ASP A 69 2.34 17.14 1.32
N GLY A 70 3.29 16.33 1.79
CA GLY A 70 3.08 14.95 2.26
C GLY A 70 3.95 13.90 1.57
N GLY A 71 3.95 12.67 2.10
CA GLY A 71 4.67 11.54 1.51
C GLY A 71 6.19 11.73 1.51
N VAL A 72 6.84 11.45 0.37
CA VAL A 72 8.30 11.61 0.22
C VAL A 72 8.73 13.07 0.29
N ASP A 73 7.89 13.99 -0.19
CA ASP A 73 8.14 15.43 -0.16
C ASP A 73 8.27 15.94 1.28
N GLU A 74 7.31 15.59 2.13
CA GLU A 74 7.36 15.94 3.56
C GLU A 74 8.57 15.29 4.27
N ALA A 75 8.89 14.03 3.95
CA ALA A 75 10.05 13.36 4.54
C ALA A 75 11.36 14.08 4.20
N ILE A 76 11.55 14.46 2.92
CA ILE A 76 12.71 15.21 2.45
C ILE A 76 12.77 16.59 3.12
N HIS A 77 11.65 17.32 3.19
CA HIS A 77 11.59 18.62 3.87
C HIS A 77 11.95 18.52 5.37
N ARG A 78 11.44 17.51 6.08
CA ARG A 78 11.79 17.30 7.49
C ARG A 78 13.27 16.98 7.68
N ALA A 79 13.85 16.15 6.82
CA ALA A 79 15.25 15.74 6.90
C ALA A 79 16.21 16.87 6.50
N ALA A 80 15.89 17.66 5.47
CA ALA A 80 16.72 18.77 5.00
C ALA A 80 16.73 19.98 5.94
N GLY A 81 15.67 20.13 6.75
CA GLY A 81 15.49 21.28 7.64
C GLY A 81 14.68 22.43 7.02
N PRO A 82 14.30 23.44 7.83
CA PRO A 82 13.46 24.56 7.40
C PRO A 82 14.06 25.38 6.25
N GLU A 83 15.38 25.35 6.07
CA GLU A 83 16.12 26.06 5.04
C GLU A 83 15.71 25.60 3.62
N LEU A 84 15.31 24.32 3.46
CA LEU A 84 14.80 23.81 2.19
C LEU A 84 13.50 24.51 1.79
N LEU A 85 12.57 24.69 2.74
CA LEU A 85 11.30 25.37 2.49
C LEU A 85 11.53 26.83 2.07
N GLU A 86 12.51 27.51 2.67
CA GLU A 86 12.90 28.86 2.27
C GLU A 86 13.49 28.91 0.86
N ALA A 87 14.33 27.94 0.49
CA ALA A 87 14.86 27.82 -0.87
C ALA A 87 13.75 27.58 -1.89
N CYS A 88 12.82 26.66 -1.62
CA CYS A 88 11.68 26.41 -2.50
C CYS A 88 10.79 27.65 -2.68
N ARG A 89 10.61 28.48 -1.64
CA ARG A 89 9.85 29.74 -1.75
C ARG A 89 10.51 30.77 -2.67
N LYS A 90 11.84 30.73 -2.83
CA LYS A 90 12.62 31.61 -3.72
C LYS A 90 12.58 31.16 -5.19
N VAL A 91 12.20 29.91 -5.47
CA VAL A 91 12.01 29.44 -6.85
C VAL A 91 10.96 30.30 -7.55
N PRO A 92 11.26 30.89 -8.73
CA PRO A 92 10.33 31.78 -9.43
C PRO A 92 8.97 31.14 -9.66
N LYS A 93 7.90 31.92 -9.48
CA LYS A 93 6.54 31.48 -9.81
C LYS A 93 6.36 31.54 -11.32
N VAL A 94 5.72 30.53 -11.88
CA VAL A 94 5.32 30.53 -13.29
C VAL A 94 3.99 31.30 -13.39
N GLN A 95 4.03 32.54 -13.91
CA GLN A 95 2.83 33.30 -14.23
C GLN A 95 2.22 32.71 -15.50
N ASN A 96 1.23 31.82 -15.40
CA ASN A 96 0.37 31.45 -16.56
C ASN A 96 -0.93 30.70 -16.21
N PHE A 97 -1.26 30.46 -14.93
CA PHE A 97 -2.51 29.75 -14.57
C PHE A 97 -3.29 30.48 -13.47
N SER A 98 -4.61 30.55 -13.65
CA SER A 98 -5.62 31.17 -12.77
C SER A 98 -5.31 31.06 -11.27
N ARG A 99 -5.36 32.16 -10.49
CA ARG A 99 -5.43 32.29 -8.99
C ARG A 99 -4.58 31.34 -8.09
N ILE A 100 -3.82 30.40 -8.64
CA ILE A 100 -3.10 29.32 -7.95
C ILE A 100 -1.62 29.56 -8.21
N THR A 101 -0.83 29.64 -7.14
CA THR A 101 0.63 29.76 -7.25
C THR A 101 1.20 28.45 -7.79
N VAL A 102 2.00 28.49 -8.85
CA VAL A 102 2.73 27.33 -9.39
C VAL A 102 4.22 27.68 -9.46
N ARG A 103 5.09 26.80 -8.95
CA ARG A 103 6.56 26.93 -9.03
C ARG A 103 7.18 25.91 -9.97
N CYS A 104 6.64 24.69 -9.94
CA CYS A 104 7.04 23.59 -10.80
C CYS A 104 5.77 23.01 -11.46
N PRO A 105 5.53 23.27 -12.74
CA PRO A 105 4.49 22.59 -13.51
C PRO A 105 4.65 21.07 -13.53
N THR A 106 3.57 20.33 -13.80
CA THR A 106 3.63 18.87 -13.98
C THR A 106 4.58 18.53 -15.13
N GLY A 107 5.45 17.54 -14.92
CA GLY A 107 6.47 17.13 -15.88
C GLY A 107 7.75 17.96 -15.84
N GLU A 108 7.80 19.07 -15.10
CA GLU A 108 9.01 19.89 -14.95
C GLU A 108 9.81 19.56 -13.68
N ALA A 109 11.04 20.07 -13.61
CA ALA A 109 11.92 19.94 -12.45
C ALA A 109 12.56 21.30 -12.04
N ARG A 110 12.97 21.41 -10.77
CA ARG A 110 13.67 22.56 -10.16
C ARG A 110 14.75 22.02 -9.21
N ILE A 111 15.83 22.76 -9.01
CA ILE A 111 16.94 22.33 -8.15
C ILE A 111 17.16 23.30 -7.00
N THR A 112 17.50 22.78 -5.83
CA THR A 112 17.88 23.54 -4.63
C THR A 112 19.08 22.87 -3.94
N PRO A 113 19.81 23.58 -3.06
CA PRO A 113 20.75 22.94 -2.14
C PRO A 113 20.04 21.94 -1.21
N ALA A 114 20.73 20.89 -0.78
CA ALA A 114 20.12 19.84 0.05
C ALA A 114 20.16 20.08 1.57
N PHE A 115 20.89 21.12 2.02
CA PHE A 115 20.99 21.54 3.42
C PHE A 115 21.48 20.42 4.34
N ARG A 116 20.63 19.88 5.22
CA ARG A 116 21.01 18.86 6.22
C ARG A 116 21.04 17.44 5.67
N LEU A 117 20.59 17.23 4.43
CA LEU A 117 20.67 15.92 3.77
C LEU A 117 22.13 15.56 3.43
N PRO A 118 22.49 14.28 3.36
CA PRO A 118 23.86 13.83 3.07
C PRO A 118 24.23 13.91 1.58
N VAL A 119 23.63 14.82 0.81
CA VAL A 119 23.85 15.01 -0.64
C VAL A 119 24.04 16.50 -0.94
N SER A 120 24.46 16.87 -2.14
CA SER A 120 24.67 18.29 -2.47
C SER A 120 23.40 19.00 -2.95
N HIS A 121 22.53 18.29 -3.69
CA HIS A 121 21.34 18.89 -4.29
C HIS A 121 20.05 18.09 -4.05
N VAL A 122 18.92 18.81 -4.01
CA VAL A 122 17.57 18.24 -4.14
C VAL A 122 16.96 18.70 -5.46
N ILE A 123 16.58 17.74 -6.30
CA ILE A 123 15.88 18.00 -7.55
C ILE A 123 14.40 17.74 -7.32
N HIS A 124 13.62 18.81 -7.25
CA HIS A 124 12.18 18.77 -7.08
C HIS A 124 11.50 18.59 -8.43
N THR A 125 10.65 17.57 -8.57
CA THR A 125 9.92 17.31 -9.81
C THR A 125 8.46 16.98 -9.50
N VAL A 126 7.58 17.35 -10.42
CA VAL A 126 6.13 17.10 -10.27
C VAL A 126 5.71 16.04 -11.26
N GLY A 127 5.44 14.85 -10.76
CA GLY A 127 4.79 13.81 -11.56
C GLY A 127 3.29 14.06 -11.71
N PRO A 128 2.63 13.39 -12.66
CA PRO A 128 1.19 13.50 -12.87
C PRO A 128 0.41 12.84 -11.74
N ILE A 129 -0.78 13.38 -11.48
CA ILE A 129 -1.85 12.68 -10.74
C ILE A 129 -2.52 11.75 -11.74
N TYR A 130 -2.38 10.43 -11.57
CA TYR A 130 -2.66 9.47 -12.64
C TYR A 130 -4.05 9.57 -13.26
N TYR A 131 -5.09 9.82 -12.45
CA TYR A 131 -6.47 9.91 -12.93
C TYR A 131 -6.91 11.32 -13.38
N SER A 132 -6.05 12.33 -13.21
CA SER A 132 -6.40 13.74 -13.48
C SER A 132 -5.54 14.38 -14.56
N ASP A 133 -4.39 13.78 -14.88
CA ASP A 133 -3.56 14.19 -16.00
C ASP A 133 -4.14 13.61 -17.30
N GLU A 134 -4.19 14.41 -18.36
CA GLU A 134 -4.71 13.99 -19.67
C GLU A 134 -3.79 12.96 -20.34
N HIS A 135 -2.48 13.11 -20.14
CA HIS A 135 -1.45 12.26 -20.72
C HIS A 135 -0.41 11.86 -19.65
N PRO A 136 -0.82 11.06 -18.65
CA PRO A 136 0.00 10.74 -17.48
C PRO A 136 1.34 10.10 -17.87
N GLU A 137 1.37 9.30 -18.93
CA GLU A 137 2.61 8.70 -19.45
C GLU A 137 3.61 9.72 -19.96
N ILE A 138 3.16 10.76 -20.66
CA ILE A 138 4.00 11.84 -21.17
C ILE A 138 4.52 12.68 -20.00
N SER A 139 3.62 13.06 -19.10
CA SER A 139 3.94 13.85 -17.90
C SER A 139 4.95 13.14 -16.98
N LEU A 140 4.78 11.83 -16.76
CA LEU A 140 5.72 11.05 -15.94
C LEU A 140 7.07 10.88 -16.63
N THR A 141 7.08 10.64 -17.94
CA THR A 141 8.30 10.57 -18.76
C THR A 141 9.08 11.89 -18.66
N ASN A 142 8.40 13.02 -18.78
CA ASN A 142 8.99 14.35 -18.66
C ASN A 142 9.53 14.61 -17.25
N ALA A 143 8.82 14.18 -16.21
CA ALA A 143 9.29 14.35 -14.82
C ALA A 143 10.64 13.65 -14.58
N TYR A 144 10.82 12.41 -15.05
CA TYR A 144 12.11 11.72 -14.98
C TYR A 144 13.17 12.38 -15.87
N ARG A 145 12.83 12.66 -17.13
CA ARG A 145 13.78 13.20 -18.12
C ARG A 145 14.31 14.56 -17.69
N ASN A 146 13.43 15.48 -17.28
CA ASN A 146 13.82 16.81 -16.86
C ASN A 146 14.61 16.79 -15.55
N SER A 147 14.37 15.82 -14.65
CA SER A 147 15.19 15.63 -13.45
C SER A 147 16.62 15.22 -13.82
N LEU A 148 16.79 14.25 -14.73
CA LEU A 148 18.10 13.81 -15.21
C LEU A 148 18.81 14.91 -15.99
N THR A 149 18.12 15.64 -16.87
CA THR A 149 18.70 16.78 -17.59
C THR A 149 19.24 17.82 -16.62
N LEU A 150 18.43 18.23 -15.63
CA LEU A 150 18.84 19.24 -14.66
C LEU A 150 20.01 18.76 -13.78
N ALA A 151 20.04 17.48 -13.42
CA ALA A 151 21.16 16.89 -12.68
C ALA A 151 22.46 16.96 -13.48
N LYS A 152 22.41 16.59 -14.76
CA LYS A 152 23.56 16.64 -15.68
C LYS A 152 24.09 18.07 -15.82
N GLU A 153 23.20 19.04 -16.00
CA GLU A 153 23.55 20.47 -16.13
C GLU A 153 24.24 21.03 -14.86
N ASN A 154 24.00 20.40 -13.70
CA ASN A 154 24.58 20.79 -12.41
C ASN A 154 25.73 19.87 -11.97
N ASN A 155 26.34 19.13 -12.90
CA ASN A 155 27.51 18.27 -12.66
C ASN A 155 27.28 17.17 -11.58
N VAL A 156 26.04 16.72 -11.40
CA VAL A 156 25.70 15.57 -10.56
C VAL A 156 26.25 14.30 -11.20
N GLN A 157 26.96 13.47 -10.43
CA GLN A 157 27.49 12.18 -10.90
C GLN A 157 26.67 10.99 -10.41
N TYR A 158 26.01 11.13 -9.25
CA TYR A 158 25.17 10.10 -8.66
C TYR A 158 23.80 10.68 -8.36
N ILE A 159 22.74 10.00 -8.79
CA ILE A 159 21.38 10.48 -8.60
C ILE A 159 20.47 9.38 -8.08
N ALA A 160 19.64 9.69 -7.10
CA ALA A 160 18.63 8.78 -6.56
C ALA A 160 17.20 9.27 -6.79
N PHE A 161 16.35 8.36 -7.24
CA PHE A 161 14.93 8.57 -7.46
C PHE A 161 14.09 7.76 -6.48
N PRO A 162 13.01 8.34 -5.93
CA PRO A 162 11.89 7.57 -5.43
C PRO A 162 11.02 7.10 -6.62
N ALA A 163 9.99 6.31 -6.35
CA ALA A 163 8.97 5.99 -7.34
C ALA A 163 8.04 7.20 -7.56
N ILE A 164 8.34 8.06 -8.54
CA ILE A 164 7.57 9.28 -8.84
C ILE A 164 6.09 8.91 -9.11
N SER A 165 5.18 9.69 -8.51
CA SER A 165 3.72 9.55 -8.58
C SER A 165 3.12 8.23 -8.06
N CYS A 166 3.91 7.26 -7.59
CA CYS A 166 3.40 5.96 -7.16
C CYS A 166 2.79 5.97 -5.74
N GLY A 167 2.93 7.07 -5.00
CA GLY A 167 2.33 7.26 -3.68
C GLY A 167 0.93 7.89 -3.75
N LEU A 168 0.82 9.13 -3.28
CA LEU A 168 -0.43 9.90 -3.25
C LEU A 168 -1.08 10.08 -4.63
N TYR A 169 -0.27 10.14 -5.69
CA TYR A 169 -0.70 10.39 -7.07
C TYR A 169 -1.10 9.11 -7.84
N ARG A 170 -1.01 7.95 -7.18
CA ARG A 170 -1.60 6.65 -7.58
C ARG A 170 -1.19 6.12 -8.97
N TYR A 171 -0.04 6.53 -9.50
CA TYR A 171 0.47 5.99 -10.77
C TYR A 171 0.73 4.48 -10.65
N PRO A 172 0.25 3.62 -11.59
CA PRO A 172 0.47 2.18 -11.57
C PRO A 172 1.96 1.82 -11.60
N PHE A 173 2.39 0.99 -10.65
CA PHE A 173 3.83 0.72 -10.44
C PHE A 173 4.50 0.10 -11.66
N LYS A 174 3.81 -0.80 -12.38
CA LYS A 174 4.35 -1.51 -13.54
C LYS A 174 4.56 -0.59 -14.75
N GLU A 175 3.69 0.39 -14.93
CA GLU A 175 3.83 1.39 -15.99
C GLU A 175 4.91 2.41 -15.60
N ALA A 176 4.88 2.88 -14.35
CA ALA A 176 5.87 3.82 -13.84
C ALA A 176 7.29 3.25 -13.85
N SER A 177 7.47 1.98 -13.47
CA SER A 177 8.79 1.33 -13.48
C SER A 177 9.36 1.21 -14.88
N ARG A 178 8.52 0.89 -15.88
CA ARG A 178 8.92 0.83 -17.29
C ARG A 178 9.36 2.20 -17.80
N ILE A 179 8.57 3.24 -17.54
CA ILE A 179 8.92 4.62 -17.90
C ILE A 179 10.23 5.04 -17.22
N ALA A 180 10.35 4.82 -15.91
CA ALA A 180 11.52 5.21 -15.13
C ALA A 180 12.81 4.54 -15.65
N ILE A 181 12.77 3.23 -15.88
CA ILE A 181 13.92 2.47 -16.40
C ILE A 181 14.22 2.84 -17.86
N SER A 182 13.19 3.00 -18.69
CA SER A 182 13.37 3.42 -20.08
C SER A 182 14.05 4.79 -20.17
N VAL A 183 13.62 5.76 -19.37
CA VAL A 183 14.22 7.10 -19.35
C VAL A 183 15.63 7.07 -18.75
N ALA A 184 15.89 6.28 -17.70
CA ALA A 184 17.25 6.13 -17.17
C ALA A 184 18.24 5.63 -18.25
N LYS A 185 17.77 4.73 -19.14
CA LYS A 185 18.53 4.24 -20.29
C LYS A 185 18.74 5.27 -21.39
N GLU A 186 18.08 6.43 -21.38
CA GLU A 186 18.39 7.54 -22.30
C GLU A 186 19.66 8.30 -21.86
N PHE A 187 20.12 8.12 -20.61
CA PHE A 187 21.22 8.89 -19.99
C PHE A 187 22.46 8.03 -19.66
N LEU A 188 22.73 7.00 -20.47
CA LEU A 188 23.72 5.95 -20.21
C LEU A 188 25.12 6.46 -19.82
N ASP A 189 25.60 7.57 -20.38
CA ASP A 189 26.96 8.08 -20.11
C ASP A 189 26.98 9.41 -19.35
N SER A 190 25.82 9.85 -18.83
CA SER A 190 25.72 11.13 -18.13
C SER A 190 25.95 11.03 -16.62
N PHE A 191 25.81 9.83 -16.05
CA PHE A 191 25.95 9.57 -14.60
C PHE A 191 26.80 8.34 -14.37
N LYS A 192 27.52 8.31 -13.24
CA LYS A 192 28.19 7.09 -12.78
C LYS A 192 27.19 6.08 -12.23
N GLU A 193 26.24 6.54 -11.41
CA GLU A 193 25.20 5.69 -10.87
C GLU A 193 23.84 6.39 -10.86
N ILE A 194 22.82 5.73 -11.41
CA ILE A 194 21.41 6.11 -11.26
C ILE A 194 20.77 5.12 -10.30
N HIS A 195 20.15 5.59 -9.22
CA HIS A 195 19.53 4.77 -8.19
C HIS A 195 18.03 4.92 -8.19
N PHE A 196 17.32 3.82 -8.02
CA PHE A 196 15.95 3.80 -7.53
C PHE A 196 15.96 3.34 -6.07
N VAL A 197 15.71 4.27 -5.15
CA VAL A 197 15.63 4.04 -3.71
C VAL A 197 14.16 3.90 -3.34
N LEU A 198 13.75 2.65 -3.10
CA LEU A 198 12.35 2.27 -3.04
C LEU A 198 11.97 1.93 -1.61
N PHE A 199 11.02 2.69 -1.06
CA PHE A 199 10.67 2.62 0.36
C PHE A 199 9.96 1.32 0.77
N SER A 200 9.32 0.62 -0.16
CA SER A 200 8.56 -0.61 0.13
C SER A 200 9.01 -1.79 -0.70
N ASP A 201 8.83 -3.00 -0.15
CA ASP A 201 9.12 -4.26 -0.82
C ASP A 201 8.37 -4.41 -2.15
N LYS A 202 7.11 -3.96 -2.20
CA LYS A 202 6.30 -3.98 -3.42
C LYS A 202 6.89 -3.10 -4.52
N LEU A 203 7.27 -1.87 -4.21
CA LEU A 203 7.91 -0.99 -5.19
C LEU A 203 9.24 -1.58 -5.67
N TYR A 204 10.06 -2.04 -4.72
CA TYR A 204 11.33 -2.70 -5.02
C TYR A 204 11.15 -3.91 -5.95
N GLY A 205 10.20 -4.80 -5.63
CA GLY A 205 9.93 -5.99 -6.43
C GLY A 205 9.46 -5.65 -7.84
N VAL A 206 8.58 -4.65 -8.00
CA VAL A 206 8.12 -4.22 -9.33
C VAL A 206 9.25 -3.61 -10.16
N TRP A 207 10.07 -2.73 -9.59
CA TRP A 207 11.23 -2.16 -10.28
C TRP A 207 12.25 -3.23 -10.63
N LEU A 208 12.56 -4.12 -9.69
CA LEU A 208 13.51 -5.21 -9.91
C LEU A 208 13.04 -6.15 -11.02
N ASN A 209 11.76 -6.56 -11.00
CA ASN A 209 11.18 -7.40 -12.05
C ASN A 209 11.17 -6.69 -13.41
N THR A 210 10.94 -5.38 -13.43
CA THR A 210 10.98 -4.59 -14.66
C THR A 210 12.39 -4.55 -15.24
N ALA A 211 13.40 -4.31 -14.42
CA ALA A 211 14.80 -4.29 -14.85
C ALA A 211 15.28 -5.68 -15.29
N ASN A 212 14.91 -6.74 -14.58
CA ASN A 212 15.24 -8.12 -14.96
C ASN A 212 14.57 -8.55 -16.28
N ALA A 213 13.40 -8.02 -16.60
CA ALA A 213 12.70 -8.30 -17.84
C ALA A 213 13.17 -7.45 -19.03
N ASP A 214 14.01 -6.43 -18.80
CA ASP A 214 14.55 -5.57 -19.86
C ASP A 214 15.81 -6.20 -20.45
N THR A 215 15.73 -6.65 -21.72
CA THR A 215 16.83 -7.32 -22.41
C THR A 215 18.05 -6.44 -22.66
N GLY A 216 17.92 -5.12 -22.52
CA GLY A 216 19.01 -4.16 -22.62
C GLY A 216 19.74 -3.90 -21.29
N LEU A 217 19.34 -4.54 -20.19
CA LEU A 217 20.01 -4.43 -18.89
C LEU A 217 20.62 -5.78 -18.48
N GLN A 218 21.92 -5.77 -18.22
CA GLN A 218 22.62 -6.95 -17.71
C GLN A 218 22.83 -6.82 -16.19
N LEU A 219 22.29 -7.76 -15.42
CA LEU A 219 22.54 -7.84 -13.98
C LEU A 219 24.02 -8.15 -13.72
N LEU A 220 24.68 -7.32 -12.92
CA LEU A 220 26.06 -7.55 -12.49
C LEU A 220 26.06 -8.47 -11.27
N ALA A 221 26.63 -9.67 -11.43
CA ALA A 221 26.86 -10.57 -10.31
C ALA A 221 27.87 -9.95 -9.34
N LYS A 222 27.61 -10.06 -8.03
CA LYS A 222 28.60 -9.66 -7.01
C LYS A 222 29.89 -10.45 -7.26
N LYS A 223 31.01 -9.78 -7.52
CA LYS A 223 32.34 -10.42 -7.51
C LYS A 223 32.61 -10.89 -6.10
N THR A 224 32.36 -12.16 -5.82
CA THR A 224 32.83 -12.80 -4.58
C THR A 224 34.36 -12.92 -4.68
N LEU A 225 35.09 -12.02 -4.02
CA LEU A 225 36.51 -12.19 -3.78
C LEU A 225 36.68 -13.37 -2.81
N SER A 226 36.99 -14.56 -3.34
CA SER A 226 37.36 -15.71 -2.52
C SER A 226 38.77 -15.50 -1.97
N LEU A 227 38.89 -15.12 -0.70
CA LEU A 227 40.11 -15.30 0.07
C LEU A 227 40.20 -16.77 0.47
N SER A 228 41.13 -17.51 -0.14
CA SER A 228 41.52 -18.84 0.31
C SER A 228 42.23 -18.72 1.66
N SER A 229 41.63 -19.27 2.72
CA SER A 229 42.37 -19.60 3.94
C SER A 229 42.27 -21.10 4.18
N SER A 230 43.42 -21.72 4.12
CA SER A 230 43.64 -23.15 4.36
C SER A 230 43.61 -23.40 5.87
N PHE A 231 42.58 -24.08 6.37
CA PHE A 231 42.70 -24.83 7.63
C PHE A 231 41.96 -26.16 7.52
N ALA A 232 42.70 -27.23 7.80
CA ALA A 232 42.28 -28.62 7.80
C ALA A 232 41.35 -28.95 9.01
N PRO A 233 40.55 -30.03 8.95
CA PRO A 233 39.51 -30.30 9.93
C PRO A 233 40.06 -31.05 11.15
N VAL A 234 39.47 -30.77 12.32
CA VAL A 234 39.57 -31.65 13.49
C VAL A 234 38.18 -32.21 13.78
N SER A 235 38.14 -33.54 13.88
CA SER A 235 36.99 -34.37 14.18
C SER A 235 36.72 -34.47 15.68
N ALA A 236 35.46 -34.78 16.00
CA ALA A 236 34.87 -35.42 17.19
C ALA A 236 33.62 -34.61 17.59
N SER A 237 32.48 -35.18 17.95
CA SER A 237 32.03 -36.56 18.09
C SER A 237 30.49 -36.48 18.15
N ARG A 238 29.81 -37.50 17.61
CA ARG A 238 28.36 -37.63 17.73
C ARG A 238 27.99 -37.84 19.18
N ASP A 239 27.09 -37.02 19.70
CA ASP A 239 26.06 -37.50 20.62
C ASP A 239 24.71 -36.87 20.30
N ARG A 240 23.72 -37.73 20.38
CA ARG A 240 22.44 -37.69 19.68
C ARG A 240 21.37 -37.35 20.71
N TRP A 241 20.77 -36.18 20.59
CA TRP A 241 19.41 -35.93 21.08
C TRP A 241 18.54 -35.55 19.88
N LEU A 242 17.83 -36.55 19.36
CA LEU A 242 16.80 -36.41 18.35
C LEU A 242 15.57 -35.77 18.99
N GLY A 243 15.56 -34.45 19.09
CA GLY A 243 14.33 -33.66 19.12
C GLY A 243 13.98 -33.28 17.70
N ALA A 244 13.27 -34.16 16.99
CA ALA A 244 12.71 -33.85 15.68
C ALA A 244 11.56 -32.84 15.86
N SER A 245 11.89 -31.56 16.02
CA SER A 245 10.95 -30.50 15.68
C SER A 245 10.82 -30.53 14.17
N LEU A 246 9.74 -31.17 13.70
CA LEU A 246 9.17 -30.94 12.38
C LEU A 246 8.89 -29.44 12.28
N CYS A 247 9.87 -28.67 11.79
CA CYS A 247 9.66 -27.31 11.36
C CYS A 247 8.69 -27.41 10.17
N HIS A 248 7.39 -27.29 10.47
CA HIS A 248 6.39 -27.12 9.44
C HIS A 248 6.75 -25.81 8.76
N VAL A 249 7.34 -25.90 7.57
CA VAL A 249 7.40 -24.79 6.63
C VAL A 249 5.94 -24.55 6.24
N GLN A 250 5.23 -23.73 7.03
CA GLN A 250 3.94 -23.21 6.62
C GLN A 250 4.24 -22.24 5.47
N THR A 251 4.04 -22.71 4.25
CA THR A 251 4.01 -21.83 3.08
C THR A 251 2.86 -20.85 3.28
N LEU A 252 3.20 -19.57 3.51
CA LEU A 252 2.24 -18.48 3.50
C LEU A 252 1.48 -18.52 2.17
N THR A 253 0.17 -18.76 2.24
CA THR A 253 -0.67 -18.74 1.04
C THR A 253 -0.96 -17.29 0.69
N ILE A 254 -0.47 -16.85 -0.46
CA ILE A 254 -0.70 -15.48 -0.95
C ILE A 254 -2.17 -15.36 -1.32
N ALA A 255 -2.88 -14.40 -0.71
CA ALA A 255 -4.25 -14.07 -1.09
C ALA A 255 -4.26 -13.41 -2.48
N THR A 256 -5.21 -13.78 -3.32
CA THR A 256 -5.41 -13.20 -4.66
C THR A 256 -6.80 -12.58 -4.76
N LEU A 257 -6.95 -11.60 -5.65
CA LEU A 257 -8.25 -11.00 -5.95
C LEU A 257 -9.13 -12.06 -6.65
N PRO A 258 -10.25 -12.49 -6.06
CA PRO A 258 -11.14 -13.45 -6.71
C PRO A 258 -11.81 -12.78 -7.90
N ASP A 259 -12.01 -13.51 -8.99
CA ASP A 259 -12.86 -13.01 -10.07
C ASP A 259 -14.31 -12.86 -9.60
N LEU A 260 -15.00 -11.84 -10.11
CA LEU A 260 -16.44 -11.70 -9.87
C LEU A 260 -17.18 -12.81 -10.62
N PRO A 261 -18.24 -13.40 -10.04
CA PRO A 261 -19.04 -14.42 -10.71
C PRO A 261 -19.96 -13.84 -11.80
N TYR A 262 -19.89 -12.54 -12.07
CA TYR A 262 -20.70 -11.79 -13.04
C TYR A 262 -19.93 -10.56 -13.55
N ASP A 263 -20.37 -9.99 -14.67
CA ASP A 263 -19.80 -8.76 -15.23
C ASP A 263 -20.02 -7.55 -14.32
N TYR A 264 -19.14 -6.55 -14.40
CA TYR A 264 -19.21 -5.34 -13.55
C TYR A 264 -20.54 -4.57 -13.66
N CYS A 265 -21.23 -4.62 -14.80
CA CYS A 265 -22.52 -3.95 -15.01
C CYS A 265 -23.73 -4.85 -14.71
N ALA A 266 -23.53 -6.12 -14.35
CA ALA A 266 -24.62 -7.08 -14.25
C ALA A 266 -25.58 -6.81 -13.08
N LEU A 267 -25.20 -5.95 -12.13
CA LEU A 267 -26.03 -5.55 -10.99
C LEU A 267 -26.76 -4.22 -11.22
N GLU A 268 -26.64 -3.61 -12.40
CA GLU A 268 -27.39 -2.40 -12.76
C GLU A 268 -28.90 -2.69 -12.87
N PRO A 269 -29.78 -1.73 -12.50
CA PRO A 269 -29.48 -0.37 -12.04
C PRO A 269 -29.19 -0.29 -10.52
N THR A 270 -29.17 -1.41 -9.81
CA THR A 270 -29.06 -1.42 -8.33
C THR A 270 -27.68 -0.97 -7.85
N ILE A 271 -26.60 -1.46 -8.49
CA ILE A 271 -25.23 -1.00 -8.22
C ILE A 271 -24.57 -0.72 -9.58
N SER A 272 -24.05 0.50 -9.75
CA SER A 272 -23.46 0.92 -11.01
C SER A 272 -22.18 0.15 -11.35
N ARG A 273 -21.91 -0.01 -12.65
CA ARG A 273 -20.66 -0.57 -13.16
C ARG A 273 -19.43 0.13 -12.59
N GLU A 274 -19.51 1.45 -12.45
CA GLU A 274 -18.41 2.27 -11.94
C GLU A 274 -18.07 1.90 -10.49
N ILE A 275 -19.08 1.77 -9.63
CA ILE A 275 -18.90 1.31 -8.24
C ILE A 275 -18.29 -0.07 -8.24
N MET A 276 -18.90 -1.04 -8.93
CA MET A 276 -18.43 -2.43 -8.93
C MET A 276 -16.97 -2.55 -9.38
N LYS A 277 -16.58 -1.82 -10.43
CA LYS A 277 -15.21 -1.82 -10.94
C LYS A 277 -14.22 -1.24 -9.93
N ILE A 278 -14.53 -0.10 -9.32
CA ILE A 278 -13.64 0.55 -8.35
C ILE A 278 -13.57 -0.26 -7.05
N HIS A 279 -14.72 -0.70 -6.54
CA HIS A 279 -14.84 -1.46 -5.30
C HIS A 279 -14.07 -2.79 -5.39
N HIS A 280 -14.18 -3.51 -6.51
CA HIS A 280 -13.43 -4.74 -6.75
C HIS A 280 -11.94 -4.49 -7.08
N GLN A 281 -11.65 -3.78 -8.17
CA GLN A 281 -10.28 -3.68 -8.71
C GLN A 281 -9.37 -2.74 -7.91
N LYS A 282 -9.94 -1.86 -7.06
CA LYS A 282 -9.18 -0.91 -6.25
C LYS A 282 -9.29 -1.22 -4.76
N HIS A 283 -10.49 -1.19 -4.18
CA HIS A 283 -10.64 -1.36 -2.73
C HIS A 283 -10.29 -2.80 -2.29
N HIS A 284 -10.93 -3.82 -2.87
CA HIS A 284 -10.64 -5.20 -2.52
C HIS A 284 -9.17 -5.59 -2.83
N GLN A 285 -8.66 -5.19 -4.00
CA GLN A 285 -7.27 -5.41 -4.37
C GLN A 285 -6.27 -4.77 -3.39
N MET A 286 -6.61 -3.60 -2.82
CA MET A 286 -5.78 -2.92 -1.82
C MET A 286 -5.74 -3.70 -0.51
N TYR A 287 -6.90 -4.17 -0.02
CA TYR A 287 -6.97 -5.02 1.17
C TYR A 287 -6.10 -6.27 1.00
N ILE A 288 -6.21 -6.96 -0.14
CA ILE A 288 -5.41 -8.15 -0.43
C ILE A 288 -3.91 -7.83 -0.47
N THR A 289 -3.52 -6.76 -1.17
CA THR A 289 -2.11 -6.34 -1.24
C THR A 289 -1.54 -6.11 0.16
N ASN A 290 -2.23 -5.31 0.97
CA ASN A 290 -1.75 -4.94 2.29
C ASN A 290 -1.82 -6.09 3.28
N TYR A 291 -2.79 -7.00 3.11
CA TYR A 291 -2.89 -8.22 3.91
C TYR A 291 -1.70 -9.13 3.66
N ASN A 292 -1.36 -9.41 2.40
CA ASN A 292 -0.18 -10.21 2.05
C ASN A 292 1.11 -9.59 2.61
N ASN A 293 1.30 -8.27 2.45
CA ASN A 293 2.45 -7.57 3.03
C ASN A 293 2.51 -7.70 4.57
N ALA A 294 1.36 -7.65 5.24
CA ALA A 294 1.28 -7.78 6.70
C ALA A 294 1.58 -9.22 7.16
N LEU A 295 1.17 -10.23 6.37
CA LEU A 295 1.49 -11.63 6.64
C LEU A 295 2.99 -11.90 6.48
N GLU A 296 3.64 -11.36 5.45
CA GLU A 296 5.10 -11.46 5.28
C GLU A 296 5.87 -10.83 6.45
N GLN A 297 5.43 -9.64 6.90
CA GLN A 297 6.01 -8.97 8.07
C GLN A 297 5.77 -9.76 9.36
N LEU A 298 4.59 -10.35 9.51
CA LEU A 298 4.24 -11.16 10.67
C LEU A 298 5.12 -12.41 10.73
N ASP A 299 5.27 -13.13 9.62
CA ASP A 299 6.13 -14.32 9.54
C ASP A 299 7.58 -13.98 9.92
N SER A 300 8.11 -12.87 9.39
CA SER A 300 9.45 -12.39 9.76
C SER A 300 9.57 -12.05 11.25
N ALA A 301 8.54 -11.41 11.83
CA ALA A 301 8.53 -11.05 13.25
C ALA A 301 8.47 -12.29 14.15
N ILE A 302 7.64 -13.27 13.81
CA ILE A 302 7.54 -14.56 14.50
C ILE A 302 8.88 -15.29 14.44
N ALA A 303 9.50 -15.40 13.26
CA ALA A 303 10.78 -16.07 13.07
C ALA A 303 11.93 -15.45 13.88
N LYS A 304 11.87 -14.13 14.13
CA LYS A 304 12.83 -13.38 14.95
C LYS A 304 12.51 -13.39 16.45
N GLY A 305 11.34 -13.89 16.86
CA GLY A 305 10.84 -13.75 18.23
C GLY A 305 10.52 -12.31 18.63
N ASP A 306 10.26 -11.42 17.67
CA ASP A 306 9.93 -10.01 17.92
C ASP A 306 8.44 -9.86 18.28
N VAL A 307 8.13 -10.07 19.56
CA VAL A 307 6.76 -9.98 20.09
C VAL A 307 6.16 -8.58 19.91
N SER A 308 6.98 -7.53 19.95
CA SER A 308 6.50 -6.16 19.77
C SER A 308 5.98 -5.94 18.36
N ALA A 309 6.75 -6.35 17.35
CA ALA A 309 6.33 -6.27 15.95
C ALA A 309 5.09 -7.13 15.68
N VAL A 310 5.03 -8.35 16.23
CA VAL A 310 3.85 -9.23 16.12
C VAL A 310 2.57 -8.55 16.62
N VAL A 311 2.64 -7.88 17.77
CA VAL A 311 1.48 -7.18 18.36
C VAL A 311 1.11 -5.94 17.54
N GLN A 312 2.08 -5.15 17.09
CA GLN A 312 1.83 -3.95 16.28
C GLN A 312 1.15 -4.28 14.94
N LEU A 313 1.48 -5.42 14.33
CA LEU A 313 0.92 -5.85 13.05
C LEU A 313 -0.56 -6.29 13.14
N GLN A 314 -1.08 -6.61 14.33
CA GLN A 314 -2.45 -7.11 14.48
C GLN A 314 -3.51 -6.13 13.94
N SER A 315 -3.29 -4.82 14.10
CA SER A 315 -4.20 -3.81 13.54
C SER A 315 -4.27 -3.87 12.02
N THR A 316 -3.11 -3.94 11.36
CA THR A 316 -3.00 -4.03 9.90
C THR A 316 -3.58 -5.33 9.37
N ILE A 317 -3.32 -6.45 10.07
CA ILE A 317 -3.87 -7.77 9.74
C ILE A 317 -5.38 -7.76 9.85
N LYS A 318 -5.92 -7.26 10.97
CA LYS A 318 -7.37 -7.19 11.20
C LYS A 318 -8.05 -6.34 10.11
N PHE A 319 -7.50 -5.16 9.82
CA PHE A 319 -8.10 -4.25 8.85
C PHE A 319 -8.05 -4.80 7.41
N ASN A 320 -6.89 -5.28 6.95
CA ASN A 320 -6.73 -5.71 5.56
C ASN A 320 -7.19 -7.15 5.33
N GLY A 321 -6.91 -8.06 6.26
CA GLY A 321 -7.42 -9.43 6.22
C GLY A 321 -8.93 -9.47 6.38
N GLY A 322 -9.46 -8.68 7.32
CA GLY A 322 -10.90 -8.48 7.46
C GLY A 322 -11.54 -7.89 6.21
N GLY A 323 -10.89 -6.88 5.60
CA GLY A 323 -11.34 -6.31 4.33
C GLY A 323 -11.39 -7.34 3.21
N HIS A 324 -10.37 -8.19 3.09
CA HIS A 324 -10.36 -9.28 2.12
C HIS A 324 -11.50 -10.30 2.37
N VAL A 325 -11.67 -10.74 3.62
CA VAL A 325 -12.74 -11.67 4.00
C VAL A 325 -14.12 -11.10 3.66
N ASN A 326 -14.38 -9.87 4.10
CA ASN A 326 -15.68 -9.23 3.95
C ASN A 326 -16.05 -9.05 2.47
N HIS A 327 -15.13 -8.55 1.65
CA HIS A 327 -15.39 -8.34 0.22
C HIS A 327 -15.51 -9.65 -0.55
N THR A 328 -14.72 -10.67 -0.21
CA THR A 328 -14.86 -12.00 -0.83
C THR A 328 -16.25 -12.58 -0.61
N ILE A 329 -16.81 -12.42 0.60
CA ILE A 329 -18.20 -12.79 0.90
C ILE A 329 -19.16 -11.87 0.14
N PHE A 330 -18.90 -10.56 0.09
CA PHE A 330 -19.75 -9.58 -0.60
C PHE A 330 -19.96 -9.93 -2.07
N TRP A 331 -18.91 -10.30 -2.80
CA TRP A 331 -19.07 -10.65 -4.22
C TRP A 331 -19.94 -11.87 -4.46
N GLN A 332 -19.84 -12.87 -3.57
CA GLN A 332 -20.65 -14.10 -3.62
C GLN A 332 -22.09 -13.88 -3.18
N ASN A 333 -22.31 -12.92 -2.27
CA ASN A 333 -23.63 -12.60 -1.73
C ASN A 333 -24.48 -11.69 -2.64
N LEU A 334 -23.94 -11.28 -3.79
CA LEU A 334 -24.66 -10.53 -4.82
C LEU A 334 -24.87 -11.40 -6.05
N LYS A 335 -25.93 -11.12 -6.81
CA LYS A 335 -26.27 -11.81 -8.04
C LYS A 335 -27.11 -10.92 -8.97
N PRO A 336 -26.93 -11.01 -10.30
CA PRO A 336 -27.81 -10.32 -11.26
C PRO A 336 -29.27 -10.71 -11.09
N THR A 337 -30.19 -9.77 -11.26
CA THR A 337 -31.64 -10.01 -11.12
C THR A 337 -32.15 -11.09 -12.07
N ASN A 338 -31.67 -11.08 -13.32
CA ASN A 338 -31.99 -12.09 -14.34
C ASN A 338 -31.40 -13.49 -14.05
N GLU A 339 -30.56 -13.62 -13.02
CA GLU A 339 -30.02 -14.90 -12.57
C GLU A 339 -30.52 -15.31 -11.18
N GLY A 340 -31.51 -14.60 -10.63
CA GLY A 340 -32.11 -14.88 -9.32
C GLY A 340 -31.61 -14.01 -8.17
N GLY A 341 -30.92 -12.90 -8.47
CA GLY A 341 -30.68 -11.85 -7.49
C GLY A 341 -31.99 -11.26 -6.98
N GLY A 342 -32.11 -11.13 -5.66
CA GLY A 342 -33.31 -10.62 -4.98
C GLY A 342 -34.44 -11.63 -4.82
N GLU A 343 -34.34 -12.83 -5.39
CA GLU A 343 -35.31 -13.90 -5.18
C GLU A 343 -35.26 -14.39 -3.73
N PRO A 344 -36.37 -14.35 -2.96
CA PRO A 344 -36.40 -14.71 -1.55
C PRO A 344 -35.80 -16.10 -1.25
N PRO A 345 -35.15 -16.29 -0.08
CA PRO A 345 -34.70 -17.61 0.33
C PRO A 345 -35.91 -18.52 0.56
N HIS A 346 -35.77 -19.77 0.18
CA HIS A 346 -36.78 -20.81 0.42
C HIS A 346 -36.26 -21.86 1.41
N SER A 347 -37.11 -22.81 1.76
CA SER A 347 -36.73 -23.97 2.56
C SER A 347 -36.14 -23.58 3.93
N THR A 348 -35.07 -24.25 4.34
CA THR A 348 -34.44 -24.19 5.68
C THR A 348 -34.10 -22.77 6.12
N LEU A 349 -33.41 -21.99 5.28
CA LEU A 349 -33.05 -20.61 5.62
C LEU A 349 -34.29 -19.70 5.70
N GLY A 350 -35.25 -19.85 4.79
CA GLY A 350 -36.51 -19.08 4.81
C GLY A 350 -37.26 -19.28 6.14
N TRP A 351 -37.48 -20.54 6.54
CA TRP A 351 -38.10 -20.87 7.83
C TRP A 351 -37.32 -20.33 9.04
N ALA A 352 -35.99 -20.37 8.99
CA ALA A 352 -35.15 -19.82 10.04
C ALA A 352 -35.30 -18.29 10.15
N ILE A 353 -35.42 -17.59 9.02
CA ILE A 353 -35.67 -16.15 8.99
C ILE A 353 -37.03 -15.84 9.62
N ASP A 354 -38.09 -16.53 9.20
CA ASP A 354 -39.44 -16.34 9.74
C ASP A 354 -39.48 -16.62 11.25
N THR A 355 -38.77 -17.65 11.71
CA THR A 355 -38.70 -18.00 13.14
C THR A 355 -37.97 -16.94 13.96
N ASN A 356 -36.87 -16.37 13.46
CA ASN A 356 -36.02 -15.45 14.23
C ASN A 356 -36.46 -13.98 14.12
N PHE A 357 -37.08 -13.60 13.01
CA PHE A 357 -37.42 -12.21 12.70
C PHE A 357 -38.91 -11.98 12.41
N GLY A 358 -39.71 -13.03 12.29
CA GLY A 358 -41.15 -12.97 11.98
C GLY A 358 -41.44 -13.00 10.47
N SER A 359 -40.64 -12.31 9.66
CA SER A 359 -40.68 -12.40 8.20
C SER A 359 -39.38 -11.91 7.56
N LEU A 360 -39.21 -12.17 6.26
CA LEU A 360 -38.10 -11.60 5.47
C LEU A 360 -38.13 -10.06 5.46
N GLU A 361 -39.31 -9.45 5.36
CA GLU A 361 -39.46 -7.99 5.38
C GLU A 361 -39.01 -7.41 6.72
N ALA A 362 -39.33 -8.07 7.83
CA ALA A 362 -38.88 -7.66 9.16
C ALA A 362 -37.35 -7.75 9.29
N LEU A 363 -36.73 -8.79 8.74
CA LEU A 363 -35.27 -8.88 8.64
C LEU A 363 -34.68 -7.73 7.82
N ILE A 364 -35.22 -7.48 6.62
CA ILE A 364 -34.77 -6.40 5.72
C ILE A 364 -34.86 -5.03 6.42
N GLN A 365 -35.99 -4.76 7.10
CA GLN A 365 -36.18 -3.53 7.87
C GLN A 365 -35.13 -3.39 8.97
N LYS A 366 -34.87 -4.46 9.72
CA LYS A 366 -33.85 -4.46 10.77
C LYS A 366 -32.46 -4.21 10.21
N MET A 367 -32.04 -4.92 9.16
CA MET A 367 -30.73 -4.72 8.55
C MET A 367 -30.56 -3.31 7.97
N ASN A 368 -31.59 -2.76 7.33
CA ASN A 368 -31.57 -1.39 6.82
C ASN A 368 -31.44 -0.36 7.95
N ALA A 369 -32.16 -0.56 9.07
CA ALA A 369 -32.08 0.33 10.23
C ALA A 369 -30.67 0.33 10.85
N GLU A 370 -30.10 -0.85 11.06
CA GLU A 370 -28.74 -1.00 11.62
C GLU A 370 -27.67 -0.43 10.67
N GLY A 371 -27.75 -0.70 9.36
CA GLY A 371 -26.82 -0.15 8.37
C GLY A 371 -26.91 1.37 8.22
N ALA A 372 -28.12 1.94 8.34
CA ALA A 372 -28.31 3.38 8.32
C ALA A 372 -27.78 4.07 9.59
N ALA A 373 -27.92 3.42 10.76
CA ALA A 373 -27.46 3.94 12.04
C ALA A 373 -25.93 3.86 12.24
N LEU A 374 -25.23 3.07 11.42
CA LEU A 374 -23.78 2.86 11.55
C LEU A 374 -23.01 4.18 11.34
N GLN A 375 -22.30 4.63 12.38
CA GLN A 375 -21.51 5.84 12.32
C GLN A 375 -20.16 5.60 11.64
N GLY A 376 -19.89 6.35 10.58
CA GLY A 376 -18.69 6.18 9.77
C GLY A 376 -18.78 4.96 8.86
N SER A 377 -17.69 4.19 8.82
CA SER A 377 -17.48 3.07 7.93
C SER A 377 -17.74 1.73 8.60
N GLY A 378 -18.36 0.78 7.90
CA GLY A 378 -18.62 -0.54 8.47
C GLY A 378 -19.48 -1.44 7.59
N TRP A 379 -19.96 -2.51 8.21
CA TRP A 379 -20.76 -3.57 7.57
C TRP A 379 -21.96 -3.94 8.44
N VAL A 380 -23.05 -4.35 7.80
CA VAL A 380 -24.19 -5.01 8.46
C VAL A 380 -24.30 -6.46 7.96
N TRP A 381 -24.51 -7.39 8.88
CA TRP A 381 -24.43 -8.82 8.63
C TRP A 381 -25.71 -9.53 9.03
N LEU A 382 -26.13 -10.51 8.23
CA LEU A 382 -26.97 -11.62 8.70
C LEU A 382 -26.02 -12.73 9.15
N ALA A 383 -26.05 -13.02 10.44
CA ALA A 383 -25.15 -13.95 11.10
C ALA A 383 -25.88 -15.20 11.56
N LEU A 384 -25.28 -16.38 11.31
CA LEU A 384 -25.65 -17.64 11.94
C LEU A 384 -24.72 -17.90 13.12
N ASP A 385 -25.25 -18.03 14.32
CA ASP A 385 -24.52 -18.61 15.45
C ASP A 385 -24.61 -20.13 15.38
N LYS A 386 -23.51 -20.78 15.00
CA LYS A 386 -23.46 -22.25 14.84
C LYS A 386 -23.65 -23.01 16.16
N GLY A 387 -23.31 -22.39 17.29
CA GLY A 387 -23.48 -23.04 18.60
C GLY A 387 -24.95 -23.19 18.98
N ASN A 388 -25.74 -22.16 18.66
CA ASN A 388 -27.15 -22.08 19.06
C ASN A 388 -28.14 -22.27 17.90
N LYS A 389 -27.64 -22.46 16.67
CA LYS A 389 -28.41 -22.49 15.41
C LYS A 389 -29.38 -21.32 15.29
N LYS A 390 -28.93 -20.12 15.69
CA LYS A 390 -29.74 -18.91 15.78
C LYS A 390 -29.28 -17.86 14.79
N LEU A 391 -30.22 -17.18 14.14
CA LEU A 391 -29.92 -16.03 13.29
C LEU A 391 -29.89 -14.73 14.09
N SER A 392 -28.98 -13.84 13.73
CA SER A 392 -28.86 -12.50 14.31
C SER A 392 -28.47 -11.48 13.25
N VAL A 393 -28.76 -10.20 13.53
CA VAL A 393 -28.25 -9.08 12.74
C VAL A 393 -27.18 -8.40 13.56
N GLU A 394 -26.00 -8.25 12.99
CA GLU A 394 -24.83 -7.67 13.65
C GLU A 394 -24.20 -6.58 12.79
N THR A 395 -23.52 -5.64 13.42
CA THR A 395 -22.70 -4.63 12.73
C THR A 395 -21.25 -4.73 13.13
N THR A 396 -20.35 -4.49 12.18
CA THR A 396 -18.92 -4.37 12.46
C THR A 396 -18.39 -3.04 11.96
N ALA A 397 -17.49 -2.45 12.74
CA ALA A 397 -16.84 -1.20 12.38
C ALA A 397 -15.72 -1.46 11.39
N ASN A 398 -15.52 -0.50 10.49
CA ASN A 398 -14.48 -0.52 9.48
C ASN A 398 -14.47 -1.83 8.67
N GLN A 399 -13.39 -2.61 8.75
CA GLN A 399 -13.22 -3.87 8.06
C GLN A 399 -13.15 -5.06 9.02
N ASP A 400 -13.56 -4.88 10.28
CA ASP A 400 -13.61 -5.99 11.22
C ASP A 400 -14.57 -7.06 10.68
N PRO A 401 -14.13 -8.31 10.49
CA PRO A 401 -15.01 -9.37 9.99
C PRO A 401 -15.94 -9.85 11.10
N LEU A 402 -17.10 -10.37 10.74
CA LEU A 402 -18.12 -10.83 11.69
C LEU A 402 -17.58 -11.76 12.79
N VAL A 403 -16.62 -12.63 12.44
CA VAL A 403 -15.99 -13.57 13.40
C VAL A 403 -15.34 -12.88 14.61
N THR A 404 -15.02 -11.58 14.51
CA THR A 404 -14.51 -10.79 15.65
C THR A 404 -15.57 -10.50 16.72
N LYS A 405 -16.86 -10.60 16.38
CA LYS A 405 -17.99 -10.53 17.33
C LYS A 405 -18.22 -11.85 18.06
N GLY A 406 -17.77 -12.96 17.49
CA GLY A 406 -17.86 -14.28 18.08
C GLY A 406 -17.35 -15.36 17.13
N ALA A 407 -16.51 -16.26 17.63
CA ALA A 407 -15.89 -17.31 16.83
C ALA A 407 -16.89 -18.32 16.25
N THR A 408 -18.10 -18.42 16.82
CA THR A 408 -19.18 -19.29 16.33
C THR A 408 -20.05 -18.63 15.26
N LEU A 409 -19.89 -17.31 15.02
CA LEU A 409 -20.69 -16.56 14.07
C LEU A 409 -20.17 -16.79 12.64
N VAL A 410 -21.07 -17.22 11.76
CA VAL A 410 -20.83 -17.34 10.33
C VAL A 410 -21.63 -16.29 9.56
N PRO A 411 -20.98 -15.53 8.65
CA PRO A 411 -21.68 -14.56 7.82
C PRO A 411 -22.45 -15.28 6.71
N LEU A 412 -23.77 -15.15 6.71
CA LEU A 412 -24.62 -15.62 5.60
C LEU A 412 -24.74 -14.55 4.51
N LEU A 413 -24.81 -13.28 4.94
CA LEU A 413 -24.93 -12.11 4.09
C LEU A 413 -24.25 -10.93 4.78
N GLY A 414 -23.63 -10.04 3.99
CA GLY A 414 -23.01 -8.81 4.48
C GLY A 414 -23.25 -7.67 3.50
N ILE A 415 -23.65 -6.50 3.99
CA ILE A 415 -23.82 -5.28 3.18
C ILE A 415 -22.74 -4.28 3.58
N ASP A 416 -21.97 -3.84 2.59
CA ASP A 416 -20.95 -2.80 2.76
C ASP A 416 -21.61 -1.42 2.88
N VAL A 417 -21.47 -0.75 4.02
CA VAL A 417 -21.98 0.62 4.22
C VAL A 417 -20.87 1.65 4.31
N TRP A 418 -19.65 1.31 3.87
CA TRP A 418 -18.65 2.30 3.54
C TRP A 418 -19.13 3.18 2.38
N GLU A 419 -18.79 4.48 2.42
CA GLU A 419 -19.22 5.41 1.37
C GLU A 419 -18.75 4.97 -0.02
N HIS A 420 -17.59 4.33 -0.16
CA HIS A 420 -17.13 3.83 -1.47
C HIS A 420 -18.09 2.83 -2.12
N ALA A 421 -18.94 2.15 -1.35
CA ALA A 421 -19.87 1.14 -1.86
C ALA A 421 -21.10 1.75 -2.54
N TYR A 422 -21.38 3.04 -2.33
CA TYR A 422 -22.61 3.66 -2.84
C TYR A 422 -22.46 5.12 -3.30
N TYR A 423 -21.44 5.86 -2.87
CA TYR A 423 -21.41 7.32 -2.98
C TYR A 423 -21.42 7.81 -4.42
N LEU A 424 -20.81 7.08 -5.37
CA LEU A 424 -20.82 7.51 -6.78
C LEU A 424 -22.23 7.54 -7.37
N GLN A 425 -23.14 6.67 -6.91
CA GLN A 425 -24.51 6.55 -7.42
C GLN A 425 -25.55 7.21 -6.48
N TYR A 426 -25.48 6.96 -5.19
CA TYR A 426 -26.47 7.38 -4.19
C TYR A 426 -26.02 8.61 -3.36
N LYS A 427 -24.80 9.10 -3.58
CA LYS A 427 -24.21 10.26 -2.87
C LYS A 427 -24.32 10.07 -1.35
N ASN A 428 -24.78 11.07 -0.62
CA ASN A 428 -24.97 11.03 0.82
C ASN A 428 -26.20 10.21 1.27
N VAL A 429 -27.04 9.71 0.35
CA VAL A 429 -28.33 9.08 0.66
C VAL A 429 -28.16 7.56 0.84
N ARG A 430 -27.41 7.15 1.87
CA ARG A 430 -27.17 5.73 2.20
C ARG A 430 -28.47 4.91 2.29
N SER A 431 -29.54 5.51 2.79
CA SER A 431 -30.85 4.85 2.89
C SER A 431 -31.39 4.37 1.55
N ASP A 432 -31.10 5.07 0.45
CA ASP A 432 -31.60 4.67 -0.87
C ASP A 432 -30.77 3.53 -1.47
N TYR A 433 -29.47 3.49 -1.19
CA TYR A 433 -28.65 2.30 -1.45
C TYR A 433 -29.18 1.07 -0.69
N LEU A 434 -29.41 1.22 0.62
CA LEU A 434 -29.93 0.14 1.48
C LEU A 434 -31.33 -0.34 1.07
N LYS A 435 -32.18 0.54 0.52
CA LYS A 435 -33.47 0.11 -0.05
C LYS A 435 -33.30 -0.70 -1.34
N ASN A 436 -32.32 -0.36 -2.17
CA ASN A 436 -32.18 -0.95 -3.50
C ASN A 436 -31.37 -2.26 -3.50
N ILE A 437 -30.35 -2.40 -2.64
CA ILE A 437 -29.43 -3.55 -2.67
C ILE A 437 -30.12 -4.92 -2.59
N TRP A 438 -31.27 -5.00 -1.91
CA TRP A 438 -32.07 -6.22 -1.80
C TRP A 438 -32.47 -6.84 -3.14
N LYS A 439 -32.55 -6.05 -4.21
CA LYS A 439 -32.85 -6.54 -5.57
C LYS A 439 -31.76 -7.43 -6.16
N VAL A 440 -30.54 -7.37 -5.63
CA VAL A 440 -29.39 -8.13 -6.16
C VAL A 440 -28.77 -9.05 -5.11
N ILE A 441 -29.44 -9.26 -3.98
CA ILE A 441 -28.96 -10.18 -2.96
C ILE A 441 -29.08 -11.63 -3.45
N ASN A 442 -27.99 -12.39 -3.31
CA ASN A 442 -27.91 -13.80 -3.63
C ASN A 442 -28.34 -14.65 -2.41
N TRP A 443 -29.65 -14.79 -2.22
CA TRP A 443 -30.21 -15.64 -1.17
C TRP A 443 -29.87 -17.12 -1.34
N LYS A 444 -29.53 -17.55 -2.56
CA LYS A 444 -29.04 -18.91 -2.82
C LYS A 444 -27.69 -19.16 -2.14
N TYR A 445 -26.73 -18.26 -2.28
CA TYR A 445 -25.45 -18.35 -1.56
C TYR A 445 -25.67 -18.40 -0.04
N ALA A 446 -26.51 -17.52 0.50
CA ALA A 446 -26.81 -17.51 1.93
C ALA A 446 -27.44 -18.86 2.39
N SER A 447 -28.32 -19.45 1.58
CA SER A 447 -28.93 -20.76 1.86
C SER A 447 -27.89 -21.88 1.84
N GLU A 448 -26.98 -21.89 0.86
CA GLU A 448 -25.89 -22.89 0.75
C GLU A 448 -24.94 -22.84 1.95
N VAL A 449 -24.58 -21.63 2.41
CA VAL A 449 -23.76 -21.46 3.62
C VAL A 449 -24.53 -21.92 4.87
N TYR A 450 -25.81 -21.56 4.98
CA TYR A 450 -26.65 -21.96 6.10
C TYR A 450 -26.77 -23.49 6.19
N ASP A 451 -27.10 -24.16 5.09
CA ASP A 451 -27.26 -25.61 5.07
C ASP A 451 -25.95 -26.32 5.39
N LYS A 452 -24.82 -25.85 4.84
CA LYS A 452 -23.50 -26.44 5.10
C LYS A 452 -23.09 -26.36 6.58
N GLU A 453 -23.43 -25.30 7.27
CA GLU A 453 -23.02 -25.06 8.66
C GLU A 453 -24.06 -25.55 9.68
N THR A 454 -25.24 -25.98 9.23
CA THR A 454 -26.31 -26.53 10.08
C THR A 454 -26.56 -28.02 9.90
N ALA A 455 -26.08 -28.60 8.80
CA ALA A 455 -25.90 -30.04 8.57
C ALA A 455 -24.93 -30.63 9.59
#